data_AF-A0A562E249-F1
#
_entry.id   AF-A0A562E249-F1
#
_cell.length_a   1.000
_cell.length_b   1.000
_cell.length_c   1.000
_cell.angle_alpha   90.00
_cell.angle_beta   90.00
_cell.angle_gamma   90.00
#
_symmetry.space_group_name_H-M   'P 1'
#
loop_
_entity.id
_entity.type
_entity.pdbx_description
1 polymer ?
#
loop_
_entity_poly.entity_id
_entity_poly.type
_entity_poly.pdbx_seq_one_letter_code
_entity_poly.pdbx_strand_id
1 'polypeptide(L)'
;MTASSDDAAAPLTIASQGSFAVGGTIVNRDGSFDPKNPMDPAGQTLHGDHARVSYQIPVDARPLPMLFWHGWWADSSCWDTTPDGREGFRTLFLRRGYPVYLLDQSRRGSAGKTTTAAEIGTEPNEQWLFNQFRLGLWPNLYEGGQFSDDPAALEQFFRAMVPDTGPLDAEVVVAGASAAIDRIGPLVLVTHSHAGGFGWTAAIRNNENVRAVVSIEPGSGFVFPEDELPEAMPSSNGTLEPVPISLEEFEALTRVPIIVYYGDNIPTEPTDIAGRDNWRTRVAMAQLWVDAINRHGGDATFVSLTEQGIYGNTHFAFSDLNNHVIADRISAFLAEKNLD
;
A
#
# COMPACT_ATOMS: atom_id res chain seq x y z
N MET A 1 -13.64 10.67 36.86
CA MET A 1 -12.98 9.50 37.47
C MET A 1 -12.07 8.92 36.40
N THR A 2 -10.78 9.02 36.65
CA THR A 2 -9.67 8.58 35.80
C THR A 2 -9.66 7.06 35.73
N ALA A 3 -9.95 6.50 34.55
CA ALA A 3 -9.63 5.10 34.28
C ALA A 3 -8.20 5.05 33.75
N SER A 4 -7.24 4.84 34.65
CA SER A 4 -5.98 4.18 34.28
C SER A 4 -6.22 2.68 34.35
N SER A 5 -6.27 2.04 33.20
CA SER A 5 -6.04 0.60 33.02
C SER A 5 -5.38 0.46 31.65
N ASP A 6 -4.05 0.47 31.61
CA ASP A 6 -3.22 -0.70 31.31
C ASP A 6 -3.96 -2.06 31.38
N ASP A 7 -5.08 -2.22 30.68
CA ASP A 7 -5.47 -3.55 30.22
C ASP A 7 -4.49 -3.90 29.10
N ALA A 8 -3.38 -4.53 29.48
CA ALA A 8 -2.46 -5.13 28.53
C ALA A 8 -3.28 -5.97 27.56
N ALA A 9 -3.22 -5.62 26.27
CA ALA A 9 -4.03 -6.28 25.25
C ALA A 9 -3.85 -7.79 25.34
N ALA A 10 -4.97 -8.53 25.31
CA ALA A 10 -4.95 -9.98 25.50
C ALA A 10 -3.95 -10.66 24.52
N PRO A 11 -3.30 -11.77 24.91
CA PRO A 11 -2.39 -12.48 24.03
C PRO A 11 -3.06 -12.83 22.69
N LEU A 12 -2.33 -12.64 21.59
CA LEU A 12 -2.76 -13.06 20.26
C LEU A 12 -2.31 -14.51 20.02
N THR A 13 -3.25 -15.41 19.78
CA THR A 13 -2.95 -16.82 19.52
C THR A 13 -2.86 -17.06 18.01
N ILE A 14 -1.68 -17.51 17.55
CA ILE A 14 -1.38 -17.71 16.13
C ILE A 14 -1.37 -19.21 15.81
N ALA A 15 -2.18 -19.63 14.85
CA ALA A 15 -2.24 -21.01 14.37
C ALA A 15 -1.04 -21.34 13.46
N SER A 16 -0.62 -20.39 12.62
CA SER A 16 0.53 -20.53 11.73
C SER A 16 1.15 -19.17 11.41
N GLN A 17 2.47 -19.13 11.23
CA GLN A 17 3.18 -17.95 10.77
C GLN A 17 4.44 -18.33 9.98
N GLY A 18 4.84 -17.45 9.07
CA GLY A 18 6.05 -17.67 8.29
C GLY A 18 6.33 -16.57 7.28
N SER A 19 7.20 -16.88 6.33
CA SER A 19 7.46 -16.03 5.17
C SER A 19 7.88 -16.86 3.96
N PHE A 20 7.74 -16.30 2.76
CA PHE A 20 8.19 -16.91 1.52
C PHE A 20 8.52 -15.84 0.46
N ALA A 21 9.46 -16.15 -0.43
CA ALA A 21 9.64 -15.43 -1.68
C ALA A 21 8.73 -16.02 -2.77
N VAL A 22 8.32 -15.20 -3.75
CA VAL A 22 7.42 -15.61 -4.83
C VAL A 22 7.65 -14.77 -6.08
N GLY A 23 7.46 -15.37 -7.26
CA GLY A 23 7.78 -14.74 -8.54
C GLY A 23 9.29 -14.54 -8.74
N GLY A 24 9.64 -13.50 -9.50
CA GLY A 24 11.03 -13.16 -9.85
C GLY A 24 11.59 -13.91 -11.04
N THR A 25 12.88 -13.69 -11.29
CA THR A 25 13.61 -14.25 -12.43
C THR A 25 14.96 -14.83 -12.00
N ILE A 26 15.55 -15.63 -12.89
CA ILE A 26 16.86 -16.24 -12.71
C ILE A 26 17.77 -15.77 -13.84
N VAL A 27 18.80 -14.98 -13.50
CA VAL A 27 19.88 -14.65 -14.43
C VAL A 27 20.90 -15.78 -14.39
N ASN A 28 21.25 -16.31 -15.56
CA ASN A 28 22.26 -17.35 -15.72
C ASN A 28 23.51 -16.75 -16.38
N ARG A 29 24.69 -17.15 -15.90
CA ARG A 29 25.97 -16.81 -16.52
C ARG A 29 26.49 -18.02 -17.28
N ASP A 30 26.92 -17.79 -18.52
CA ASP A 30 27.47 -18.85 -19.37
C ASP A 30 28.72 -19.50 -18.72
N GLY A 31 28.99 -20.75 -19.10
CA GLY A 31 30.13 -21.52 -18.59
C GLY A 31 29.74 -22.58 -17.56
N SER A 32 30.67 -22.92 -16.67
CA SER A 32 30.46 -23.94 -15.62
C SER A 32 31.10 -23.47 -14.32
N PHE A 33 30.39 -23.68 -13.21
CA PHE A 33 30.87 -23.30 -11.89
C PHE A 33 32.11 -24.12 -11.51
N ASP A 34 33.21 -23.42 -11.20
CA ASP A 34 34.41 -24.04 -10.65
C ASP A 34 34.45 -23.81 -9.11
N PRO A 35 34.26 -24.85 -8.28
CA PRO A 35 34.33 -24.71 -6.83
C PRO A 35 35.72 -24.31 -6.32
N LYS A 36 36.78 -24.38 -7.15
CA LYS A 36 38.12 -23.87 -6.81
C LYS A 36 38.28 -22.38 -7.06
N ASN A 37 37.41 -21.79 -7.90
CA ASN A 37 37.37 -20.36 -8.16
C ASN A 37 35.94 -19.80 -7.99
N PRO A 38 35.36 -19.85 -6.78
CA PRO A 38 33.94 -19.58 -6.56
C PRO A 38 33.52 -18.12 -6.77
N MET A 39 34.48 -17.21 -6.93
CA MET A 39 34.21 -15.79 -7.24
C MET A 39 34.10 -15.52 -8.74
N ASP A 40 34.45 -16.48 -9.60
CA ASP A 40 34.21 -16.40 -11.03
C ASP A 40 32.72 -16.58 -11.32
N PRO A 41 32.06 -15.63 -12.01
CA PRO A 41 30.64 -15.73 -12.29
C PRO A 41 30.25 -16.85 -13.26
N ALA A 42 31.19 -17.49 -13.96
CA ALA A 42 30.89 -18.52 -14.96
C ALA A 42 30.02 -19.68 -14.38
N GLY A 43 28.95 -20.03 -15.09
CA GLY A 43 28.00 -21.06 -14.67
C GLY A 43 27.19 -20.75 -13.41
N GLN A 44 27.31 -19.56 -12.82
CA GLN A 44 26.54 -19.16 -11.64
C GLN A 44 25.15 -18.62 -12.01
N THR A 45 24.25 -18.63 -11.02
CA THR A 45 22.88 -18.12 -11.17
C THR A 45 22.58 -17.02 -10.14
N LEU A 46 21.75 -16.07 -10.52
CA LEU A 46 21.20 -15.03 -9.65
C LEU A 46 19.69 -15.08 -9.69
N HIS A 47 19.08 -15.54 -8.60
CA HIS A 47 17.63 -15.45 -8.38
C HIS A 47 17.32 -14.08 -7.77
N GLY A 48 16.51 -13.26 -8.45
CA GLY A 48 16.20 -11.88 -8.04
C GLY A 48 14.85 -11.39 -8.57
N ASP A 49 14.49 -10.16 -8.24
CA ASP A 49 13.23 -9.50 -8.63
C ASP A 49 11.96 -10.25 -8.18
N HIS A 50 12.07 -11.09 -7.15
CA HIS A 50 10.93 -11.72 -6.48
C HIS A 50 10.26 -10.73 -5.53
N ALA A 51 8.97 -10.92 -5.29
CA ALA A 51 8.32 -10.35 -4.12
C ALA A 51 8.59 -11.22 -2.89
N ARG A 52 8.39 -10.65 -1.70
CA ARG A 52 8.50 -11.39 -0.44
C ARG A 52 7.29 -11.13 0.43
N VAL A 53 6.77 -12.20 1.02
CA VAL A 53 5.57 -12.16 1.86
C VAL A 53 5.92 -12.68 3.24
N SER A 54 5.50 -11.96 4.28
CA SER A 54 5.40 -12.49 5.64
C SER A 54 3.93 -12.66 6.02
N TYR A 55 3.60 -13.70 6.78
CA TYR A 55 2.20 -13.97 7.11
C TYR A 55 2.01 -14.47 8.53
N GLN A 56 0.81 -14.21 9.06
CA GLN A 56 0.29 -14.75 10.30
C GLN A 56 -1.17 -15.14 10.11
N ILE A 57 -1.56 -16.28 10.66
CA ILE A 57 -2.93 -16.82 10.63
C ILE A 57 -3.37 -17.00 12.08
N PRO A 58 -4.41 -16.29 12.55
CA PRO A 58 -4.91 -16.46 13.91
C PRO A 58 -5.61 -17.81 14.04
N VAL A 59 -5.82 -18.27 15.29
CA VAL A 59 -6.79 -19.35 15.53
C VAL A 59 -8.20 -18.89 15.13
N ASP A 60 -9.05 -19.84 14.71
CA ASP A 60 -10.42 -19.56 14.26
C ASP A 60 -10.51 -18.48 13.17
N ALA A 61 -9.60 -18.55 12.19
CA ALA A 61 -9.46 -17.54 11.17
C ALA A 61 -10.69 -17.42 10.25
N ARG A 62 -10.99 -16.18 9.87
CA ARG A 62 -11.91 -15.81 8.79
C ARG A 62 -11.43 -16.43 7.45
N PRO A 63 -12.36 -16.75 6.54
CA PRO A 63 -12.02 -17.49 5.32
C PRO A 63 -11.19 -16.67 4.32
N LEU A 64 -11.38 -15.36 4.29
CA LEU A 64 -10.65 -14.47 3.38
C LEU A 64 -9.46 -13.80 4.08
N PRO A 65 -8.21 -14.08 3.65
CA PRO A 65 -7.04 -13.37 4.11
C PRO A 65 -6.97 -11.95 3.54
N MET A 66 -6.17 -11.10 4.19
CA MET A 66 -5.86 -9.74 3.74
C MET A 66 -4.40 -9.66 3.30
N LEU A 67 -4.15 -9.20 2.07
CA LEU A 67 -2.82 -8.93 1.53
C LEU A 67 -2.56 -7.42 1.54
N PHE A 68 -1.62 -6.96 2.38
CA PHE A 68 -1.25 -5.56 2.50
C PHE A 68 -0.03 -5.23 1.64
N TRP A 69 -0.17 -4.21 0.78
CA TRP A 69 0.84 -3.76 -0.16
C TRP A 69 1.15 -2.28 0.06
N HIS A 70 2.38 -2.02 0.54
CA HIS A 70 2.87 -0.70 0.91
C HIS A 70 3.10 0.24 -0.30
N GLY A 71 3.18 1.55 -0.04
CA GLY A 71 3.48 2.57 -1.04
C GLY A 71 4.95 2.74 -1.41
N TRP A 72 5.26 3.87 -2.04
CA TRP A 72 6.65 4.26 -2.34
C TRP A 72 7.40 4.65 -1.05
N TRP A 73 8.71 4.41 -1.01
CA TRP A 73 9.59 4.63 0.17
C TRP A 73 9.27 3.85 1.45
N ALA A 74 8.27 2.98 1.45
CA ALA A 74 7.98 2.07 2.56
C ALA A 74 8.33 0.62 2.20
N ASP A 75 8.38 -0.24 3.20
CA ASP A 75 8.25 -1.69 3.04
C ASP A 75 7.04 -2.18 3.86
N SER A 76 6.86 -3.50 3.93
CA SER A 76 5.75 -4.14 4.65
C SER A 76 5.68 -3.80 6.13
N SER A 77 6.78 -3.35 6.75
CA SER A 77 6.80 -3.00 8.17
C SER A 77 5.90 -1.81 8.52
N CYS A 78 5.53 -0.97 7.53
CA CYS A 78 4.62 0.16 7.76
C CYS A 78 3.23 -0.28 8.25
N TRP A 79 2.83 -1.53 7.96
CA TRP A 79 1.57 -2.10 8.41
C TRP A 79 1.64 -2.73 9.80
N ASP A 80 2.83 -2.85 10.39
CA ASP A 80 3.07 -3.62 11.62
C ASP A 80 2.86 -2.77 12.89
N THR A 81 3.93 -2.28 13.53
CA THR A 81 3.83 -1.38 14.69
C THR A 81 3.86 0.06 14.22
N THR A 82 3.01 0.93 14.78
CA THR A 82 2.98 2.35 14.41
C THR A 82 4.27 3.06 14.85
N PRO A 83 4.63 4.22 14.27
CA PRO A 83 5.85 4.94 14.65
C PRO A 83 5.95 5.28 16.14
N ASP A 84 4.82 5.46 16.81
CA ASP A 84 4.71 5.71 18.25
C ASP A 84 4.53 4.43 19.11
N GLY A 85 4.68 3.24 18.52
CA GLY A 85 4.72 1.98 19.24
C GLY A 85 3.39 1.29 19.50
N ARG A 86 2.27 1.79 18.95
CA ARG A 86 0.96 1.11 19.05
C ARG A 86 0.84 -0.03 18.05
N GLU A 87 -0.19 -0.85 18.24
CA GLU A 87 -0.60 -1.83 17.25
C GLU A 87 -1.02 -1.16 15.94
N GLY A 88 -0.38 -1.52 14.84
CA GLY A 88 -0.84 -1.20 13.49
C GLY A 88 -1.71 -2.30 12.90
N PHE A 89 -1.99 -2.16 11.62
CA PHE A 89 -3.00 -2.96 10.92
C PHE A 89 -2.74 -4.47 10.97
N ARG A 90 -1.48 -4.92 10.95
CA ARG A 90 -1.15 -6.34 11.11
C ARG A 90 -1.83 -6.91 12.36
N THR A 91 -1.56 -6.32 13.51
CA THR A 91 -2.06 -6.83 14.78
C THR A 91 -3.56 -6.57 14.93
N LEU A 92 -4.05 -5.40 14.51
CA LEU A 92 -5.47 -5.07 14.59
C LEU A 92 -6.35 -6.04 13.77
N PHE A 93 -5.94 -6.42 12.56
CA PHE A 93 -6.70 -7.36 11.73
C PHE A 93 -6.54 -8.82 12.16
N LEU A 94 -5.36 -9.22 12.67
CA LEU A 94 -5.21 -10.55 13.30
C LEU A 94 -6.14 -10.71 14.51
N ARG A 95 -6.27 -9.68 15.35
CA ARG A 95 -7.20 -9.66 16.49
C ARG A 95 -8.66 -9.77 16.08
N ARG A 96 -8.98 -9.39 14.84
CA ARG A 96 -10.32 -9.50 14.24
C ARG A 96 -10.53 -10.80 13.47
N GLY A 97 -9.59 -11.74 13.57
CA GLY A 97 -9.69 -13.07 12.99
C GLY A 97 -9.23 -13.17 11.54
N TYR A 98 -8.73 -12.10 10.91
CA TYR A 98 -8.24 -12.18 9.53
C TYR A 98 -6.85 -12.80 9.49
N PRO A 99 -6.58 -13.79 8.60
CA PRO A 99 -5.21 -14.07 8.21
C PRO A 99 -4.61 -12.83 7.52
N VAL A 100 -3.39 -12.46 7.91
CA VAL A 100 -2.70 -11.27 7.39
C VAL A 100 -1.44 -11.66 6.66
N TYR A 101 -1.29 -11.17 5.44
CA TYR A 101 -0.12 -11.28 4.58
C TYR A 101 0.41 -9.88 4.30
N LEU A 102 1.69 -9.63 4.58
CA LEU A 102 2.34 -8.36 4.27
C LEU A 102 3.33 -8.57 3.14
N LEU A 103 3.20 -7.78 2.07
CA LEU A 103 3.97 -7.87 0.85
C LEU A 103 5.07 -6.81 0.82
N ASP A 104 6.32 -7.24 0.76
CA ASP A 104 7.40 -6.43 0.19
C ASP A 104 7.40 -6.66 -1.32
N GLN A 105 7.13 -5.59 -2.08
CA GLN A 105 7.19 -5.68 -3.53
C GLN A 105 8.62 -5.94 -4.02
N SER A 106 8.74 -6.48 -5.22
CA SER A 106 10.03 -6.69 -5.88
C SER A 106 10.91 -5.43 -5.81
N ARG A 107 12.18 -5.61 -5.42
CA ARG A 107 13.20 -4.56 -5.28
C ARG A 107 13.02 -3.61 -4.08
N ARG A 108 12.21 -3.99 -3.08
CA ARG A 108 12.01 -3.23 -1.83
C ARG A 108 12.25 -4.10 -0.59
N GLY A 109 12.76 -3.50 0.49
CA GLY A 109 12.80 -4.14 1.81
C GLY A 109 13.45 -5.53 1.78
N SER A 110 12.76 -6.53 2.34
CA SER A 110 13.25 -7.91 2.37
C SER A 110 13.26 -8.63 1.01
N ALA A 111 12.66 -8.00 -0.02
CA ALA A 111 12.68 -8.37 -1.43
C ALA A 111 13.71 -7.57 -2.27
N GLY A 112 14.71 -6.94 -1.61
CA GLY A 112 15.74 -6.10 -2.25
C GLY A 112 16.79 -6.84 -3.10
N LYS A 113 16.68 -8.15 -3.31
CA LYS A 113 17.61 -8.89 -4.19
C LYS A 113 17.20 -8.68 -5.65
N THR A 114 17.69 -7.60 -6.25
CA THR A 114 17.39 -7.20 -7.62
C THR A 114 18.24 -7.92 -8.67
N THR A 115 17.75 -8.00 -9.92
CA THR A 115 18.57 -8.37 -11.08
C THR A 115 19.14 -7.17 -11.85
N THR A 116 18.58 -5.98 -11.61
CA THR A 116 19.05 -4.70 -12.16
C THR A 116 19.20 -3.71 -11.01
N ALA A 117 20.44 -3.35 -10.68
CA ALA A 117 20.70 -2.41 -9.59
C ALA A 117 20.29 -0.98 -9.96
N ALA A 118 19.70 -0.28 -9.00
CA ALA A 118 19.56 1.18 -9.02
C ALA A 118 20.58 1.80 -8.07
N GLU A 119 20.85 3.08 -8.27
CA GLU A 119 21.60 3.88 -7.30
C GLU A 119 20.76 4.09 -6.04
N ILE A 120 21.35 3.83 -4.86
CA ILE A 120 20.72 4.09 -3.58
C ILE A 120 21.06 5.53 -3.19
N GLY A 121 20.08 6.42 -3.28
CA GLY A 121 20.24 7.83 -2.90
C GLY A 121 20.49 8.00 -1.40
N THR A 122 21.40 8.90 -1.04
CA THR A 122 21.75 9.25 0.34
C THR A 122 21.49 10.72 0.68
N GLU A 123 20.90 11.48 -0.24
CA GLU A 123 20.60 12.89 -0.04
C GLU A 123 19.44 13.07 0.96
N PRO A 124 19.54 14.00 1.93
CA PRO A 124 18.47 14.27 2.87
C PRO A 124 17.18 14.73 2.17
N ASN A 125 16.05 14.07 2.46
CA ASN A 125 14.75 14.36 1.84
C ASN A 125 13.56 14.32 2.83
N GLU A 126 13.83 14.16 4.12
CA GLU A 126 12.82 13.88 5.15
C GLU A 126 11.81 15.02 5.34
N GLN A 127 12.23 16.29 5.23
CA GLN A 127 11.32 17.44 5.32
C GLN A 127 10.35 17.52 4.14
N TRP A 128 10.79 17.08 2.96
CA TRP A 128 9.90 16.94 1.81
C TRP A 128 8.87 15.83 2.09
N LEU A 129 9.31 14.67 2.59
CA LEU A 129 8.42 13.54 2.94
C LEU A 129 7.42 13.91 4.04
N PHE A 130 7.84 14.67 5.06
CA PHE A 130 6.96 15.19 6.11
C PHE A 130 5.79 16.00 5.52
N ASN A 131 6.08 16.91 4.58
CA ASN A 131 5.06 17.71 3.91
C ASN A 131 4.23 16.86 2.93
N GLN A 132 4.88 15.97 2.17
CA GLN A 132 4.25 15.09 1.19
C GLN A 132 3.27 14.11 1.84
N PHE A 133 3.55 13.65 3.05
CA PHE A 133 2.71 12.71 3.80
C PHE A 133 1.71 13.40 4.73
N ARG A 134 1.65 14.73 4.66
CA ARG A 134 0.70 15.58 5.39
C ARG A 134 0.73 15.34 6.90
N LEU A 135 1.94 15.15 7.46
CA LEU A 135 2.12 15.18 8.92
C LEU A 135 1.93 16.60 9.46
N GLY A 136 2.29 17.59 8.64
CA GLY A 136 2.22 19.00 8.97
C GLY A 136 2.73 19.87 7.83
N LEU A 137 3.17 21.08 8.19
CA LEU A 137 4.04 21.91 7.36
C LEU A 137 5.33 22.13 8.14
N TRP A 138 6.41 21.50 7.67
CA TRP A 138 7.68 21.48 8.37
C TRP A 138 8.08 22.87 8.87
N PRO A 139 8.47 23.03 10.16
CA PRO A 139 8.71 21.96 11.14
C PRO A 139 7.50 21.58 12.01
N ASN A 140 6.32 22.14 11.76
CA ASN A 140 5.18 22.01 12.66
C ASN A 140 4.20 20.93 12.17
N LEU A 141 3.75 20.06 13.08
CA LEU A 141 2.60 19.19 12.84
C LEU A 141 1.33 20.02 12.62
N TYR A 142 0.34 19.45 11.94
CA TYR A 142 -0.98 20.07 11.85
C TYR A 142 -1.68 20.06 13.22
N GLU A 143 -2.33 21.18 13.55
CA GLU A 143 -3.20 21.25 14.72
C GLU A 143 -4.37 20.26 14.55
N GLY A 144 -4.60 19.41 15.56
CA GLY A 144 -5.60 18.34 15.49
C GLY A 144 -5.22 17.17 14.58
N GLY A 145 -3.98 17.12 14.09
CA GLY A 145 -3.46 15.99 13.32
C GLY A 145 -3.43 14.70 14.13
N GLN A 146 -3.54 13.57 13.43
CA GLN A 146 -3.52 12.22 14.01
C GLN A 146 -2.14 11.56 13.97
N PHE A 147 -1.08 12.32 13.65
CA PHE A 147 0.29 11.85 13.86
C PHE A 147 0.71 12.15 15.31
N SER A 148 1.46 11.24 15.93
CA SER A 148 1.95 11.44 17.31
C SER A 148 2.86 12.65 17.41
N ASP A 149 2.67 13.46 18.44
CA ASP A 149 3.52 14.62 18.75
C ASP A 149 4.78 14.25 19.54
N ASP A 150 4.97 12.97 19.89
CA ASP A 150 6.21 12.46 20.46
C ASP A 150 7.34 12.56 19.41
N PRO A 151 8.43 13.30 19.68
CA PRO A 151 9.58 13.37 18.78
C PRO A 151 10.18 12.01 18.41
N ALA A 152 10.08 11.01 19.30
CA ALA A 152 10.53 9.66 19.00
C ALA A 152 9.71 8.99 17.89
N ALA A 153 8.42 9.33 17.75
CA ALA A 153 7.58 8.80 16.69
C ALA A 153 8.02 9.32 15.31
N LEU A 154 8.40 10.60 15.22
CA LEU A 154 8.92 11.18 13.98
C LEU A 154 10.26 10.52 13.57
N GLU A 155 11.14 10.28 14.54
CA GLU A 155 12.39 9.54 14.34
C GLU A 155 12.14 8.12 13.79
N GLN A 156 11.18 7.38 14.37
CA GLN A 156 10.80 6.06 13.88
C GLN A 156 10.19 6.12 12.48
N PHE A 157 9.35 7.11 12.20
CA PHE A 157 8.71 7.27 10.90
C PHE A 157 9.74 7.44 9.77
N PHE A 158 10.77 8.28 9.97
CA PHE A 158 11.83 8.42 8.98
C PHE A 158 12.69 7.16 8.85
N ARG A 159 12.97 6.46 9.96
CA ARG A 159 13.74 5.21 9.94
C ARG A 159 13.01 4.03 9.28
N ALA A 160 11.68 4.09 9.21
CA ALA A 160 10.86 3.10 8.49
C ALA A 160 10.91 3.28 6.96
N MET A 161 11.50 4.37 6.47
CA MET A 161 11.61 4.61 5.03
C MET A 161 12.78 3.83 4.44
N VAL A 162 12.54 3.16 3.32
CA VAL A 162 13.51 2.28 2.66
C VAL A 162 13.65 2.61 1.18
N PRO A 163 14.87 2.51 0.62
CA PRO A 163 15.11 2.78 -0.80
C PRO A 163 14.63 1.64 -1.70
N ASP A 164 14.47 1.95 -2.98
CA ASP A 164 14.41 0.95 -4.04
C ASP A 164 15.81 0.42 -4.37
N THR A 165 15.98 -0.90 -4.43
CA THR A 165 17.28 -1.52 -4.79
C THR A 165 17.49 -1.64 -6.31
N GLY A 166 16.43 -1.41 -7.10
CA GLY A 166 16.42 -1.48 -8.56
C GLY A 166 15.47 -0.44 -9.15
N PRO A 167 15.49 -0.23 -10.48
CA PRO A 167 14.64 0.79 -11.10
C PRO A 167 13.16 0.44 -10.89
N LEU A 168 12.32 1.46 -10.82
CA LEU A 168 10.87 1.26 -10.83
C LEU A 168 10.47 0.68 -12.19
N ASP A 169 9.87 -0.50 -12.16
CA ASP A 169 9.38 -1.22 -13.33
C ASP A 169 8.01 -1.82 -12.96
N ALA A 170 6.96 -1.28 -13.59
CA ALA A 170 5.59 -1.64 -13.27
C ALA A 170 5.32 -3.14 -13.49
N GLU A 171 5.90 -3.73 -14.54
CA GLU A 171 5.68 -5.14 -14.84
C GLU A 171 6.34 -6.03 -13.79
N VAL A 172 7.58 -5.75 -13.41
CA VAL A 172 8.30 -6.53 -12.39
C VAL A 172 7.58 -6.47 -11.03
N VAL A 173 7.06 -5.29 -10.68
CA VAL A 173 6.34 -5.05 -9.43
C VAL A 173 4.98 -5.76 -9.43
N VAL A 174 4.18 -5.60 -10.50
CA VAL A 174 2.85 -6.22 -10.61
C VAL A 174 2.96 -7.73 -10.76
N ALA A 175 3.94 -8.26 -11.48
CA ALA A 175 4.15 -9.71 -11.64
C ALA A 175 4.50 -10.37 -10.30
N GLY A 176 5.36 -9.74 -9.48
CA GLY A 176 5.69 -10.22 -8.14
C GLY A 176 4.46 -10.27 -7.23
N ALA A 177 3.65 -9.21 -7.24
CA ALA A 177 2.40 -9.16 -6.46
C ALA A 177 1.34 -10.15 -6.95
N SER A 178 1.20 -10.31 -8.28
CA SER A 178 0.26 -11.27 -8.88
C SER A 178 0.63 -12.71 -8.49
N ALA A 179 1.92 -13.06 -8.56
CA ALA A 179 2.38 -14.37 -8.11
C ALA A 179 2.13 -14.60 -6.61
N ALA A 180 2.18 -13.56 -5.78
CA ALA A 180 1.77 -13.64 -4.37
C ALA A 180 0.27 -13.89 -4.22
N ILE A 181 -0.56 -13.15 -4.97
CA ILE A 181 -2.03 -13.31 -4.98
C ILE A 181 -2.40 -14.75 -5.40
N ASP A 182 -1.85 -15.25 -6.50
CA ASP A 182 -2.10 -16.62 -6.99
C ASP A 182 -1.71 -17.69 -5.97
N ARG A 183 -0.59 -17.49 -5.26
CA ARG A 183 -0.13 -18.43 -4.24
C ARG A 183 -1.01 -18.42 -2.99
N ILE A 184 -1.57 -17.27 -2.62
CA ILE A 184 -2.45 -17.11 -1.47
C ILE A 184 -3.86 -17.63 -1.80
N GLY A 185 -4.32 -17.42 -3.04
CA GLY A 185 -5.68 -17.70 -3.47
C GLY A 185 -6.64 -16.54 -3.18
N PRO A 186 -7.95 -16.81 -3.03
CA PRO A 186 -8.95 -15.77 -2.79
C PRO A 186 -8.62 -14.87 -1.60
N LEU A 187 -8.58 -13.55 -1.77
CA LEU A 187 -8.14 -12.59 -0.75
C LEU A 187 -8.77 -11.19 -0.89
N VAL A 188 -8.64 -10.38 0.16
CA VAL A 188 -8.85 -8.92 0.13
C VAL A 188 -7.51 -8.24 -0.12
N LEU A 189 -7.42 -7.44 -1.18
CA LEU A 189 -6.21 -6.69 -1.50
C LEU A 189 -6.27 -5.31 -0.82
N VAL A 190 -5.29 -5.01 0.02
CA VAL A 190 -5.16 -3.70 0.69
C VAL A 190 -3.94 -2.99 0.15
N THR A 191 -4.13 -1.82 -0.45
CA THR A 191 -3.04 -1.04 -1.07
C THR A 191 -2.90 0.33 -0.45
N HIS A 192 -1.70 0.89 -0.50
CA HIS A 192 -1.42 2.26 -0.09
C HIS A 192 -0.69 3.03 -1.18
N SER A 193 -1.09 4.29 -1.39
CA SER A 193 -0.30 5.25 -2.17
C SER A 193 0.03 4.75 -3.58
N HIS A 194 1.32 4.65 -3.91
CA HIS A 194 1.81 4.16 -5.18
C HIS A 194 1.34 2.73 -5.52
N ALA A 195 1.16 1.87 -4.52
CA ALA A 195 0.61 0.53 -4.74
C ALA A 195 -0.87 0.55 -5.13
N GLY A 196 -1.58 1.67 -4.99
CA GLY A 196 -2.93 1.81 -5.53
C GLY A 196 -2.95 1.60 -7.05
N GLY A 197 -2.09 2.34 -7.78
CA GLY A 197 -1.98 2.22 -9.24
C GLY A 197 -1.62 0.81 -9.72
N PHE A 198 -0.58 0.21 -9.12
CA PHE A 198 -0.20 -1.17 -9.41
C PHE A 198 -1.25 -2.20 -8.97
N GLY A 199 -1.98 -1.88 -7.90
CA GLY A 199 -3.07 -2.66 -7.34
C GLY A 199 -4.23 -2.82 -8.32
N TRP A 200 -4.55 -1.78 -9.11
CA TRP A 200 -5.57 -1.90 -10.16
C TRP A 200 -5.17 -2.92 -11.21
N THR A 201 -3.94 -2.84 -11.71
CA THR A 201 -3.41 -3.83 -12.67
C THR A 201 -3.38 -5.23 -12.08
N ALA A 202 -2.97 -5.38 -10.82
CA ALA A 202 -2.99 -6.67 -10.14
C ALA A 202 -4.42 -7.21 -9.96
N ALA A 203 -5.40 -6.38 -9.61
CA ALA A 203 -6.79 -6.77 -9.48
C ALA A 203 -7.43 -7.20 -10.81
N ILE A 204 -7.05 -6.53 -11.91
CA ILE A 204 -7.45 -6.92 -13.28
C ILE A 204 -6.86 -8.29 -13.63
N ARG A 205 -5.54 -8.49 -13.43
CA ARG A 205 -4.84 -9.76 -13.75
C ARG A 205 -5.29 -10.94 -12.91
N ASN A 206 -5.70 -10.70 -11.66
CA ASN A 206 -5.99 -11.73 -10.67
C ASN A 206 -7.46 -11.66 -10.22
N ASN A 207 -8.38 -11.29 -11.13
CA ASN A 207 -9.79 -11.01 -10.83
C ASN A 207 -10.56 -12.19 -10.21
N GLU A 208 -10.10 -13.43 -10.42
CA GLU A 208 -10.66 -14.63 -9.78
C GLU A 208 -10.26 -14.75 -8.29
N ASN A 209 -9.07 -14.27 -7.92
CA ASN A 209 -8.52 -14.36 -6.57
C ASN A 209 -8.81 -13.07 -5.76
N VAL A 210 -8.81 -11.90 -6.38
CA VAL A 210 -9.12 -10.66 -5.65
C VAL A 210 -10.62 -10.56 -5.41
N ARG A 211 -11.03 -10.62 -4.14
CA ARG A 211 -12.45 -10.61 -3.72
C ARG A 211 -12.95 -9.24 -3.29
N ALA A 212 -12.04 -8.34 -2.92
CA ALA A 212 -12.29 -6.93 -2.68
C ALA A 212 -10.97 -6.15 -2.74
N VAL A 213 -11.07 -4.84 -2.98
CA VAL A 213 -9.92 -3.93 -2.89
C VAL A 213 -10.21 -2.81 -1.88
N VAL A 214 -9.27 -2.60 -0.96
CA VAL A 214 -9.24 -1.47 -0.04
C VAL A 214 -8.01 -0.64 -0.38
N SER A 215 -8.19 0.54 -0.97
CA SER A 215 -7.07 1.42 -1.31
C SER A 215 -7.05 2.66 -0.43
N ILE A 216 -5.96 2.83 0.31
CA ILE A 216 -5.73 4.00 1.15
C ILE A 216 -4.87 4.99 0.36
N GLU A 217 -5.47 6.12 0.01
CA GLU A 217 -4.85 7.23 -0.73
C GLU A 217 -4.07 6.83 -1.99
N PRO A 218 -4.69 6.15 -2.97
CA PRO A 218 -4.00 5.79 -4.22
C PRO A 218 -3.36 7.01 -4.89
N GLY A 219 -2.06 6.95 -5.15
CA GLY A 219 -1.27 8.13 -5.53
C GLY A 219 -1.23 8.43 -7.03
N SER A 220 -1.48 7.43 -7.87
CA SER A 220 -1.36 7.48 -9.33
C SER A 220 -1.94 6.21 -9.98
N GLY A 221 -1.83 6.10 -11.30
CA GLY A 221 -2.17 4.88 -12.04
C GLY A 221 -3.67 4.66 -12.22
N PHE A 222 -4.50 5.70 -12.07
CA PHE A 222 -5.94 5.62 -12.27
C PHE A 222 -6.24 5.23 -13.71
N VAL A 223 -6.74 4.01 -13.90
CA VAL A 223 -7.03 3.44 -15.22
C VAL A 223 -8.42 3.81 -15.69
N PHE A 224 -8.59 4.11 -16.97
CA PHE A 224 -9.90 4.40 -17.60
C PHE A 224 -9.99 3.71 -18.96
N PRO A 225 -11.20 3.40 -19.46
CA PRO A 225 -11.38 3.05 -20.87
C PRO A 225 -10.79 4.14 -21.76
N GLU A 226 -10.15 3.76 -22.88
CA GLU A 226 -9.44 4.68 -23.78
C GLU A 226 -10.27 5.92 -24.19
N ASP A 227 -11.57 5.75 -24.40
CA ASP A 227 -12.49 6.81 -24.83
C ASP A 227 -13.10 7.64 -23.68
N GLU A 228 -12.75 7.36 -22.42
CA GLU A 228 -13.29 8.00 -21.21
C GLU A 228 -12.23 8.68 -20.33
N LEU A 229 -11.05 8.93 -20.88
CA LEU A 229 -9.97 9.58 -20.14
C LEU A 229 -10.39 10.99 -19.68
N PRO A 230 -10.33 11.30 -18.37
CA PRO A 230 -10.46 12.67 -17.91
C PRO A 230 -9.26 13.52 -18.35
N GLU A 231 -9.36 14.84 -18.21
CA GLU A 231 -8.22 15.71 -18.48
C GLU A 231 -7.08 15.48 -17.48
N ALA A 232 -5.84 15.59 -17.96
CA ALA A 232 -4.67 15.57 -17.10
C ALA A 232 -4.72 16.73 -16.09
N MET A 233 -4.40 16.45 -14.82
CA MET A 233 -4.58 17.40 -13.73
C MET A 233 -3.22 17.95 -13.25
N PRO A 234 -2.89 19.22 -13.56
CA PRO A 234 -1.64 19.82 -13.10
C PRO A 234 -1.65 20.06 -11.58
N SER A 235 -0.49 19.86 -10.96
CA SER A 235 -0.20 20.25 -9.58
C SER A 235 1.21 20.82 -9.45
N SER A 236 1.49 21.48 -8.34
CA SER A 236 2.85 21.90 -7.98
C SER A 236 3.83 20.75 -7.76
N ASN A 237 3.37 19.49 -7.76
CA ASN A 237 4.20 18.28 -7.71
C ASN A 237 4.23 17.52 -9.05
N GLY A 238 3.90 18.20 -10.16
CA GLY A 238 3.80 17.61 -11.48
C GLY A 238 2.35 17.25 -11.86
N THR A 239 2.15 16.90 -13.13
CA THR A 239 0.85 16.58 -13.69
C THR A 239 0.46 15.13 -13.39
N LEU A 240 -0.76 14.93 -12.90
CA LEU A 240 -1.37 13.61 -12.82
C LEU A 240 -2.09 13.28 -14.13
N GLU A 241 -1.69 12.19 -14.76
CA GLU A 241 -2.33 11.70 -15.98
C GLU A 241 -3.18 10.46 -15.68
N PRO A 242 -4.36 10.31 -16.31
CA PRO A 242 -5.06 9.03 -16.33
C PRO A 242 -4.33 8.03 -17.22
N VAL A 243 -4.54 6.74 -16.95
CA VAL A 243 -3.91 5.65 -17.71
C VAL A 243 -4.96 4.98 -18.59
N PRO A 244 -4.79 4.96 -19.93
CA PRO A 244 -5.71 4.23 -20.81
C PRO A 244 -5.52 2.72 -20.67
N ILE A 245 -6.63 2.00 -20.60
CA ILE A 245 -6.70 0.54 -20.76
C ILE A 245 -7.90 0.17 -21.64
N SER A 246 -7.92 -1.08 -22.13
CA SER A 246 -9.07 -1.57 -22.89
C SER A 246 -10.34 -1.60 -22.02
N LEU A 247 -11.51 -1.49 -22.65
CA LEU A 247 -12.79 -1.61 -21.94
C LEU A 247 -12.91 -2.96 -21.22
N GLU A 248 -12.46 -4.05 -21.85
CA GLU A 248 -12.49 -5.40 -21.26
C GLU A 248 -11.66 -5.48 -19.97
N GLU A 249 -10.46 -4.91 -19.96
CA GLU A 249 -9.63 -4.84 -18.76
C GLU A 249 -10.29 -3.97 -17.68
N PHE A 250 -10.89 -2.85 -18.07
CA PHE A 250 -11.59 -1.97 -17.13
C PHE A 250 -12.81 -2.65 -16.50
N GLU A 251 -13.59 -3.39 -17.28
CA GLU A 251 -14.74 -4.18 -16.82
C GLU A 251 -14.37 -5.28 -15.81
N ALA A 252 -13.10 -5.69 -15.73
CA ALA A 252 -12.67 -6.58 -14.65
C ALA A 252 -12.83 -5.92 -13.26
N LEU A 253 -12.61 -4.61 -13.16
CA LEU A 253 -12.73 -3.86 -11.90
C LEU A 253 -14.19 -3.76 -11.41
N THR A 254 -15.18 -3.92 -12.28
CA THR A 254 -16.60 -3.86 -11.89
C THR A 254 -17.07 -5.11 -11.14
N ARG A 255 -16.29 -6.20 -11.21
CA ARG A 255 -16.63 -7.50 -10.62
C ARG A 255 -16.18 -7.64 -9.17
N VAL A 256 -15.41 -6.67 -8.67
CA VAL A 256 -14.88 -6.66 -7.31
C VAL A 256 -15.38 -5.42 -6.58
N PRO A 257 -15.85 -5.53 -5.32
CA PRO A 257 -16.15 -4.35 -4.52
C PRO A 257 -14.85 -3.61 -4.17
N ILE A 258 -14.86 -2.29 -4.35
CA ILE A 258 -13.70 -1.41 -4.15
C ILE A 258 -14.07 -0.29 -3.18
N ILE A 259 -13.19 -0.01 -2.23
CA ILE A 259 -13.29 1.18 -1.38
C ILE A 259 -11.99 1.96 -1.39
N VAL A 260 -12.10 3.28 -1.57
CA VAL A 260 -10.97 4.20 -1.63
C VAL A 260 -11.08 5.22 -0.51
N TYR A 261 -10.08 5.33 0.34
CA TYR A 261 -10.05 6.28 1.46
C TYR A 261 -9.09 7.44 1.20
N TYR A 262 -9.50 8.66 1.54
CA TYR A 262 -8.65 9.83 1.67
C TYR A 262 -8.85 10.51 3.02
N GLY A 263 -7.73 10.91 3.63
CA GLY A 263 -7.66 11.59 4.92
C GLY A 263 -7.95 13.08 4.84
N ASP A 264 -7.30 13.82 5.72
CA ASP A 264 -7.54 15.25 5.93
C ASP A 264 -6.38 16.09 5.38
N ASN A 265 -6.55 17.40 5.48
CA ASN A 265 -5.57 18.44 5.20
C ASN A 265 -5.15 18.48 3.73
N ILE A 266 -6.08 18.07 2.86
CA ILE A 266 -5.97 18.15 1.40
C ILE A 266 -6.64 19.47 0.95
N PRO A 267 -5.94 20.37 0.27
CA PRO A 267 -6.52 21.63 -0.17
C PRO A 267 -7.55 21.41 -1.27
N THR A 268 -8.61 22.21 -1.30
CA THR A 268 -9.62 22.20 -2.38
C THR A 268 -9.19 23.04 -3.59
N GLU A 269 -8.30 24.00 -3.38
CA GLU A 269 -7.76 24.89 -4.41
C GLU A 269 -6.25 24.65 -4.62
N PRO A 270 -5.70 24.99 -5.79
CA PRO A 270 -4.27 24.87 -6.04
C PRO A 270 -3.41 25.63 -5.03
N THR A 271 -2.29 25.03 -4.63
CA THR A 271 -1.28 25.67 -3.76
C THR A 271 0.11 25.50 -4.36
N ASP A 272 1.04 26.40 -4.06
CA ASP A 272 2.44 26.32 -4.49
C ASP A 272 3.28 25.33 -3.66
N ILE A 273 2.68 24.68 -2.67
CA ILE A 273 3.33 23.68 -1.82
C ILE A 273 3.10 22.30 -2.42
N ALA A 274 4.14 21.75 -3.08
CA ALA A 274 4.09 20.48 -3.79
C ALA A 274 3.42 19.34 -2.98
N GLY A 275 3.85 19.11 -1.73
CA GLY A 275 3.31 18.05 -0.87
C GLY A 275 1.82 18.20 -0.51
N ARG A 276 1.27 19.43 -0.55
CA ARG A 276 -0.15 19.69 -0.33
C ARG A 276 -0.94 19.57 -1.63
N ASP A 277 -0.48 20.23 -2.67
CA ASP A 277 -1.20 20.32 -3.95
C ASP A 277 -1.27 18.98 -4.70
N ASN A 278 -0.28 18.12 -4.48
CA ASN A 278 -0.28 16.75 -5.01
C ASN A 278 -1.63 16.06 -4.73
N TRP A 279 -2.07 16.03 -3.48
CA TRP A 279 -3.24 15.24 -3.05
C TRP A 279 -4.58 15.76 -3.55
N ARG A 280 -4.70 17.07 -3.82
CA ARG A 280 -5.90 17.67 -4.41
C ARG A 280 -6.26 16.99 -5.72
N THR A 281 -5.27 16.86 -6.61
CA THR A 281 -5.46 16.20 -7.91
C THR A 281 -5.75 14.70 -7.78
N ARG A 282 -5.19 14.03 -6.76
CA ARG A 282 -5.43 12.59 -6.52
C ARG A 282 -6.85 12.33 -6.01
N VAL A 283 -7.35 13.18 -5.11
CA VAL A 283 -8.76 13.14 -4.68
C VAL A 283 -9.70 13.32 -5.88
N ALA A 284 -9.48 14.37 -6.67
CA ALA A 284 -10.32 14.66 -7.83
C ALA A 284 -10.31 13.51 -8.86
N MET A 285 -9.12 12.99 -9.20
CA MET A 285 -9.00 11.86 -10.13
C MET A 285 -9.62 10.57 -9.57
N ALA A 286 -9.45 10.30 -8.27
CA ALA A 286 -10.04 9.12 -7.64
C ALA A 286 -11.57 9.15 -7.62
N GLN A 287 -12.19 10.32 -7.44
CA GLN A 287 -13.64 10.49 -7.55
C GLN A 287 -14.12 10.17 -8.97
N LEU A 288 -13.47 10.75 -9.99
CA LEU A 288 -13.79 10.44 -11.40
C LEU A 288 -13.60 8.96 -11.74
N TRP A 289 -12.58 8.33 -11.17
CA TRP A 289 -12.27 6.93 -11.36
C TRP A 289 -13.33 6.00 -10.72
N VAL A 290 -13.73 6.29 -9.48
CA VAL A 290 -14.83 5.57 -8.81
C VAL A 290 -16.14 5.75 -9.60
N ASP A 291 -16.44 6.98 -10.03
CA ASP A 291 -17.61 7.26 -10.86
C ASP A 291 -17.57 6.48 -12.17
N ALA A 292 -16.41 6.34 -12.80
CA ALA A 292 -16.25 5.55 -14.02
C ALA A 292 -16.57 4.06 -13.76
N ILE A 293 -16.03 3.46 -12.72
CA ILE A 293 -16.33 2.05 -12.37
C ILE A 293 -17.84 1.86 -12.17
N ASN A 294 -18.49 2.78 -11.44
CA ASN A 294 -19.91 2.69 -11.16
C ASN A 294 -20.79 2.92 -12.41
N ARG A 295 -20.36 3.78 -13.36
CA ARG A 295 -21.04 3.91 -14.67
C ARG A 295 -21.02 2.61 -15.47
N HIS A 296 -19.98 1.79 -15.30
CA HIS A 296 -19.84 0.47 -15.91
C HIS A 296 -20.44 -0.66 -15.06
N GLY A 297 -21.23 -0.33 -14.04
CA GLY A 297 -21.97 -1.30 -13.23
C GLY A 297 -21.18 -1.93 -12.08
N GLY A 298 -20.03 -1.36 -11.71
CA GLY A 298 -19.25 -1.80 -10.56
C GLY A 298 -19.79 -1.34 -9.20
N ASP A 299 -19.10 -1.78 -8.14
CA ASP A 299 -19.37 -1.42 -6.74
C ASP A 299 -18.13 -0.76 -6.15
N ALA A 300 -17.90 0.50 -6.51
CA ALA A 300 -16.79 1.30 -6.02
C ALA A 300 -17.28 2.43 -5.13
N THR A 301 -16.62 2.63 -3.98
CA THR A 301 -16.95 3.68 -3.01
C THR A 301 -15.75 4.59 -2.78
N PHE A 302 -15.95 5.90 -2.98
CA PHE A 302 -15.01 6.93 -2.55
C PHE A 302 -15.37 7.38 -1.14
N VAL A 303 -14.39 7.45 -0.24
CA VAL A 303 -14.55 7.93 1.13
C VAL A 303 -13.60 9.08 1.41
N SER A 304 -14.18 10.26 1.63
CA SER A 304 -13.51 11.33 2.37
C SER A 304 -13.71 11.09 3.87
N LEU A 305 -12.62 10.89 4.62
CA LEU A 305 -12.71 10.65 6.06
C LEU A 305 -13.34 11.85 6.79
N THR A 306 -13.07 13.07 6.33
CA THR A 306 -13.60 14.30 6.93
C THR A 306 -15.11 14.45 6.77
N GLU A 307 -15.67 13.99 5.65
CA GLU A 307 -17.12 13.95 5.43
C GLU A 307 -17.82 12.95 6.34
N GLN A 308 -17.08 11.96 6.86
CA GLN A 308 -17.58 10.98 7.84
C GLN A 308 -17.30 11.39 9.30
N GLY A 309 -16.85 12.63 9.53
CA GLY A 309 -16.55 13.12 10.88
C GLY A 309 -15.24 12.59 11.46
N ILE A 310 -14.34 12.06 10.63
CA ILE A 310 -13.02 11.57 11.01
C ILE A 310 -11.98 12.59 10.53
N TYR A 311 -11.33 13.28 11.47
CA TYR A 311 -10.49 14.44 11.18
C TYR A 311 -9.01 14.21 11.56
N GLY A 312 -8.13 14.95 10.88
CA GLY A 312 -6.69 15.01 11.16
C GLY A 312 -5.87 13.87 10.58
N ASN A 313 -6.47 12.95 9.80
CA ASN A 313 -5.74 11.83 9.24
C ASN A 313 -4.69 12.27 8.21
N THR A 314 -3.51 11.67 8.32
CA THR A 314 -2.38 11.87 7.41
C THR A 314 -2.50 10.97 6.18
N HIS A 315 -1.46 10.96 5.34
CA HIS A 315 -1.35 9.98 4.25
C HIS A 315 -1.26 8.53 4.74
N PHE A 316 -0.89 8.31 6.01
CA PHE A 316 -0.74 7.00 6.63
C PHE A 316 -1.84 6.76 7.66
N ALA A 317 -3.10 6.91 7.26
CA ALA A 317 -4.28 6.73 8.13
C ALA A 317 -4.31 5.38 8.88
N PHE A 318 -3.58 4.37 8.40
CA PHE A 318 -3.41 3.07 9.06
C PHE A 318 -2.40 3.04 10.21
N SER A 319 -1.56 4.06 10.36
CA SER A 319 -0.62 4.22 11.48
C SER A 319 -0.92 5.42 12.38
N ASP A 320 -1.85 6.28 11.98
CA ASP A 320 -2.33 7.41 12.76
C ASP A 320 -2.88 7.01 14.15
N LEU A 321 -3.00 7.97 15.07
CA LEU A 321 -3.50 7.79 16.44
C LEU A 321 -4.91 7.14 16.48
N ASN A 322 -5.73 7.46 15.49
CA ASN A 322 -7.06 6.89 15.29
C ASN A 322 -7.10 5.68 14.32
N ASN A 323 -5.97 5.01 14.05
CA ASN A 323 -5.90 3.90 13.10
C ASN A 323 -6.92 2.77 13.37
N HIS A 324 -7.26 2.50 14.64
CA HIS A 324 -8.30 1.56 15.01
C HIS A 324 -9.67 1.91 14.40
N VAL A 325 -10.01 3.21 14.30
CA VAL A 325 -11.24 3.70 13.65
C VAL A 325 -11.22 3.39 12.15
N ILE A 326 -10.09 3.62 11.48
CA ILE A 326 -9.94 3.32 10.05
C ILE A 326 -10.07 1.81 9.83
N ALA A 327 -9.43 1.03 10.69
CA ALA A 327 -9.54 -0.40 10.68
C ALA A 327 -11.01 -0.83 10.88
N ASP A 328 -11.78 -0.21 11.78
CA ASP A 328 -13.21 -0.52 11.99
C ASP A 328 -14.04 -0.24 10.74
N ARG A 329 -13.75 0.87 10.02
CA ARG A 329 -14.40 1.19 8.74
C ARG A 329 -14.15 0.13 7.68
N ILE A 330 -12.93 -0.38 7.58
CA ILE A 330 -12.59 -1.47 6.66
C ILE A 330 -13.35 -2.74 7.04
N SER A 331 -13.39 -3.11 8.33
CA SER A 331 -14.15 -4.28 8.78
C SER A 331 -15.65 -4.14 8.51
N ALA A 332 -16.22 -2.94 8.67
CA ALA A 332 -17.62 -2.68 8.34
C ALA A 332 -17.90 -2.83 6.84
N PHE A 333 -17.02 -2.32 5.98
CA PHE A 333 -17.11 -2.52 4.53
C PHE A 333 -17.08 -4.00 4.16
N LEU A 334 -16.13 -4.77 4.71
CA LEU A 334 -16.03 -6.21 4.42
C LEU A 334 -17.28 -6.98 4.87
N ALA A 335 -17.80 -6.67 6.06
CA ALA A 335 -19.04 -7.27 6.55
C ALA A 335 -20.26 -6.92 5.67
N GLU A 336 -20.39 -5.67 5.23
CA GLU A 336 -21.45 -5.25 4.30
C GLU A 336 -21.42 -6.05 2.99
N LYS A 337 -20.21 -6.37 2.50
CA LYS A 337 -20.02 -7.17 1.28
C LYS A 337 -20.06 -8.69 1.53
N ASN A 338 -20.28 -9.14 2.77
CA ASN A 338 -20.24 -10.55 3.19
C ASN A 338 -18.89 -11.21 2.90
N LEU A 339 -17.81 -10.49 3.19
CA LEU A 339 -16.41 -10.89 2.97
C LEU A 339 -15.60 -11.04 4.28
N ASP A 340 -16.29 -11.02 5.43
CA ASP A 340 -15.69 -11.24 6.74
C ASP A 340 -15.86 -12.70 7.22
#